data_AF-A0A831YDG4-F1
#
_entry.id   AF-A0A831YDG4-F1
#
_cell.length_a   1.000
_cell.length_b   1.000
_cell.length_c   1.000
_cell.angle_alpha   90.00
_cell.angle_beta   90.00
_cell.angle_gamma   90.00
#
_symmetry.space_group_name_H-M   'P 1'
#
loop_
_entity.id
_entity.type
_entity.pdbx_description
1 polymer ?
#
loop_
_entity_poly.entity_id
_entity_poly.type
_entity_poly.pdbx_seq_one_letter_code
_entity_poly.pdbx_strand_id
1 'polypeptide(L)'
;MSQRVAEEAETFVKRFFEVVAEFPPEVMVVAVLWTAAKATSAPRPLEDFLKCSKAGGGRARKAAWRLKEAIRQSRRPSIEDYVKTLAARQASIAGSAVKLLERNRRVLAGKNPWVWATAALWLAWFKRLGLLKALAEASGTTTVSIRNAANRLRV
;
A
#
# COMPACT_ATOMS: atom_id res chain seq x y z
N MET A 1 -1.65 2.14 15.32
CA MET A 1 -2.65 1.58 14.36
C MET A 1 -4.05 1.89 14.90
N SER A 2 -5.09 1.96 14.06
CA SER A 2 -6.45 2.19 14.57
C SER A 2 -7.06 0.90 15.14
N GLN A 3 -7.96 1.04 16.11
CA GLN A 3 -8.63 -0.08 16.79
C GLN A 3 -9.33 -1.02 15.79
N ARG A 4 -9.98 -0.47 14.76
CA ARG A 4 -10.62 -1.23 13.68
C ARG A 4 -9.69 -2.19 12.95
N VAL A 5 -8.41 -1.84 12.79
CA VAL A 5 -7.42 -2.72 12.13
C VAL A 5 -7.03 -3.88 13.05
N ALA A 6 -6.98 -3.64 14.37
CA ALA A 6 -6.68 -4.69 15.33
C ALA A 6 -7.83 -5.70 15.43
N GLU A 7 -9.07 -5.22 15.47
CA GLU A 7 -10.28 -6.07 15.48
C GLU A 7 -10.35 -6.93 14.21
N GLU A 8 -10.11 -6.34 13.03
CA GLU A 8 -10.09 -7.09 11.76
C GLU A 8 -8.90 -8.06 11.67
N ALA A 9 -7.77 -7.74 12.30
CA ALA A 9 -6.65 -8.67 12.38
C ALA A 9 -7.00 -9.90 13.22
N GLU A 10 -7.70 -9.71 14.35
CA GLU A 10 -8.15 -10.81 15.20
C GLU A 10 -9.15 -11.72 14.48
N THR A 11 -10.08 -11.16 13.71
CA THR A 11 -11.01 -11.96 12.89
C THR A 11 -10.28 -12.74 11.81
N PHE A 12 -9.25 -12.17 11.18
CA PHE A 12 -8.43 -12.89 10.21
C PHE A 12 -7.61 -14.02 10.84
N VAL A 13 -7.04 -13.83 12.03
CA VAL A 13 -6.34 -14.93 12.73
C VAL A 13 -7.32 -16.06 13.01
N LYS A 14 -8.50 -15.76 13.59
CA LYS A 14 -9.50 -16.79 13.92
C LYS A 14 -9.97 -17.58 12.69
N ARG A 15 -10.12 -16.90 11.55
CA ARG A 15 -10.69 -17.50 10.33
C ARG A 15 -9.66 -18.19 9.43
N PHE A 16 -8.41 -17.72 9.43
CA PHE A 16 -7.36 -18.19 8.53
C PHE A 16 -6.13 -18.72 9.28
N PHE A 17 -6.30 -19.10 10.56
CA PHE A 17 -5.23 -19.60 11.42
C PHE A 17 -4.40 -20.69 10.73
N GLU A 18 -5.06 -21.68 10.13
CA GLU A 18 -4.41 -22.80 9.44
C GLU A 18 -3.49 -22.33 8.28
N VAL A 19 -3.87 -21.28 7.57
CA VAL A 19 -3.09 -20.72 6.44
C VAL A 19 -1.84 -19.99 6.94
N VAL A 20 -1.91 -19.39 8.13
CA VAL A 20 -0.82 -18.58 8.68
C VAL A 20 0.04 -19.33 9.70
N ALA A 21 -0.44 -20.45 10.26
CA ALA A 21 0.26 -21.30 11.22
C ALA A 21 1.53 -21.95 10.64
N GLU A 22 1.64 -22.06 9.32
CA GLU A 22 2.85 -22.54 8.64
C GLU A 22 4.05 -21.56 8.74
N PHE A 23 3.82 -20.34 9.21
CA PHE A 23 4.85 -19.29 9.30
C PHE A 23 5.21 -18.99 10.75
N PRO A 24 6.44 -18.49 11.02
CA PRO A 24 6.80 -17.99 12.34
C PRO A 24 5.81 -16.92 12.83
N PRO A 25 5.53 -16.83 14.14
CA PRO A 25 4.55 -15.90 14.69
C PRO A 25 4.77 -14.44 14.26
N GLU A 26 6.03 -14.00 14.16
CA GLU A 26 6.37 -12.64 13.74
C GLU A 26 6.01 -12.36 12.28
N VAL A 27 6.18 -13.38 11.43
CA VAL A 27 5.84 -13.32 10.00
C VAL A 27 4.33 -13.32 9.82
N MET A 28 3.63 -14.16 10.58
CA MET A 28 2.18 -14.21 10.63
C MET A 28 1.59 -12.85 11.05
N VAL A 29 2.06 -12.28 12.16
CA VAL A 29 1.56 -11.00 12.67
C VAL A 29 1.72 -9.89 11.63
N VAL A 30 2.88 -9.80 10.97
CA VAL A 30 3.12 -8.82 9.91
C VAL A 30 2.16 -9.02 8.72
N ALA A 31 1.99 -10.28 8.26
CA ALA A 31 1.12 -10.59 7.14
C ALA A 31 -0.36 -10.27 7.44
N VAL A 32 -0.84 -10.65 8.63
CA VAL A 32 -2.21 -10.40 9.08
C VAL A 32 -2.46 -8.90 9.23
N LEU A 33 -1.60 -8.17 9.95
CA LEU A 33 -1.77 -6.73 10.16
C LEU A 33 -1.75 -5.94 8.84
N TRP A 34 -0.86 -6.31 7.92
CA TRP A 34 -0.81 -5.70 6.59
C TRP A 34 -2.09 -5.95 5.79
N THR A 35 -2.65 -7.15 5.92
CA THR A 35 -3.88 -7.56 5.23
C THR A 35 -5.12 -6.89 5.83
N ALA A 36 -5.19 -6.81 7.17
CA ALA A 36 -6.22 -6.08 7.91
C ALA A 36 -6.22 -4.59 7.55
N ALA A 37 -5.05 -3.95 7.52
CA ALA A 37 -4.92 -2.54 7.13
C ALA A 37 -5.49 -2.27 5.72
N LYS A 38 -5.31 -3.22 4.79
CA LYS A 38 -5.93 -3.13 3.45
C LYS A 38 -7.44 -3.33 3.48
N ALA A 39 -7.94 -4.29 4.26
CA ALA A 39 -9.37 -4.55 4.37
C ALA A 39 -10.15 -3.34 4.94
N THR A 40 -9.50 -2.53 5.78
CA THR A 40 -10.06 -1.31 6.37
C THR A 40 -9.83 -0.04 5.54
N SER A 41 -9.45 -0.13 4.26
CA SER A 41 -9.14 1.02 3.39
C SER A 41 -8.03 1.94 3.93
N ALA A 42 -7.11 1.41 4.74
CA ALA A 42 -5.95 2.15 5.28
C ALA A 42 -4.65 1.45 4.86
N PRO A 43 -4.38 1.30 3.54
CA PRO A 43 -3.24 0.53 3.08
C PRO A 43 -1.93 1.14 3.59
N ARG A 44 -0.98 0.30 4.00
CA ARG A 44 0.38 0.71 4.37
C ARG A 44 1.41 -0.09 3.57
N PRO A 45 2.59 0.48 3.27
CA PRO A 45 3.72 -0.28 2.75
C PRO A 45 4.03 -1.46 3.67
N LEU A 46 4.44 -2.59 3.10
CA LEU A 46 4.81 -3.75 3.92
C LEU A 46 6.08 -3.45 4.73
N GLU A 47 6.96 -2.63 4.16
CA GLU A 47 8.20 -2.14 4.74
C GLU A 47 7.98 -1.43 6.08
N ASP A 48 6.85 -0.75 6.27
CA ASP A 48 6.53 -0.08 7.54
C ASP A 48 6.30 -1.08 8.68
N PHE A 49 5.70 -2.24 8.39
CA PHE A 49 5.51 -3.31 9.38
C PHE A 49 6.82 -4.07 9.65
N LEU A 50 7.68 -4.19 8.63
CA LEU A 50 8.98 -4.85 8.75
C LEU A 50 9.97 -4.05 9.59
N LYS A 51 9.88 -2.71 9.61
CA LYS A 51 10.69 -1.89 10.53
C LYS A 51 10.43 -2.23 12.00
N CYS A 52 9.20 -2.63 12.33
CA CYS A 52 8.77 -2.94 13.69
C CYS A 52 8.88 -4.43 14.03
N SER A 53 9.42 -5.27 13.13
CA SER A 53 9.44 -6.73 13.30
C SER A 53 10.78 -7.33 12.88
N LYS A 54 11.20 -8.39 13.58
CA LYS A 54 12.37 -9.21 13.17
C LYS A 54 12.04 -10.17 12.02
N ALA A 55 10.83 -10.10 11.47
CA ALA A 55 10.39 -10.94 10.36
C ALA A 55 11.23 -10.71 9.10
N GLY A 56 11.71 -11.79 8.48
CA GLY A 56 12.39 -11.70 7.19
C GLY A 56 11.42 -11.22 6.10
N GLY A 57 11.74 -10.10 5.42
CA GLY A 57 10.85 -9.45 4.46
C GLY A 57 10.32 -10.37 3.34
N GLY A 58 11.14 -11.31 2.86
CA GLY A 58 10.70 -12.30 1.87
C GLY A 58 9.64 -13.28 2.41
N ARG A 59 9.79 -13.74 3.66
CA ARG A 59 8.82 -14.63 4.31
C ARG A 59 7.50 -13.89 4.61
N ALA A 60 7.58 -12.63 5.05
CA ALA A 60 6.41 -11.79 5.25
C ALA A 60 5.61 -11.57 3.96
N ARG A 61 6.30 -11.31 2.83
CA ARG A 61 5.64 -11.22 1.51
C ARG A 61 4.96 -12.53 1.11
N LYS A 62 5.62 -13.67 1.32
CA LYS A 62 5.06 -14.99 1.01
C LYS A 62 3.81 -15.29 1.84
N ALA A 63 3.87 -15.05 3.15
CA ALA A 63 2.74 -15.21 4.06
C ALA A 63 1.57 -14.29 3.69
N ALA A 64 1.86 -13.00 3.43
CA ALA A 64 0.85 -12.04 3.00
C ALA A 64 0.21 -12.42 1.65
N TRP A 65 0.98 -12.98 0.72
CA TRP A 65 0.45 -13.48 -0.55
C TRP A 65 -0.46 -14.69 -0.34
N ARG A 66 -0.06 -15.68 0.47
CA ARG A 66 -0.91 -16.84 0.78
C ARG A 66 -2.20 -16.47 1.49
N LEU A 67 -2.11 -15.57 2.46
CA LEU A 67 -3.28 -15.07 3.17
C LEU A 67 -4.24 -14.32 2.21
N LYS A 68 -3.69 -13.55 1.27
CA LYS A 68 -4.47 -12.88 0.22
C LYS A 68 -5.20 -13.88 -0.70
N GLU A 69 -4.53 -14.96 -1.10
CA GLU A 69 -5.15 -16.02 -1.92
C GLU A 69 -6.29 -16.71 -1.15
N ALA A 70 -6.07 -17.05 0.13
CA ALA A 70 -7.07 -17.68 0.98
C ALA A 70 -8.29 -16.79 1.24
N ILE A 71 -8.09 -15.49 1.46
CA ILE A 71 -9.18 -14.53 1.69
C ILE A 71 -9.96 -14.26 0.39
N ARG A 72 -9.41 -14.60 -0.79
CA ARG A 72 -9.93 -14.18 -2.11
C ARG A 72 -10.32 -12.69 -2.09
N GLN A 73 -9.40 -11.88 -1.58
CA GLN A 73 -9.64 -10.51 -1.11
C GLN A 73 -10.51 -9.69 -2.09
N SER A 74 -11.81 -9.64 -1.80
CA SER A 74 -12.83 -8.98 -2.63
C SER A 74 -12.76 -7.46 -2.49
N ARG A 75 -12.30 -6.98 -1.32
CA ARG A 75 -12.12 -5.56 -1.03
C ARG A 75 -10.66 -5.15 -1.24
N ARG A 76 -10.32 -4.73 -2.46
CA ARG A 76 -9.04 -4.07 -2.75
C ARG A 76 -9.15 -2.59 -2.38
N PRO A 77 -8.18 -2.00 -1.67
CA PRO A 77 -8.16 -0.55 -1.44
C PRO A 77 -8.23 0.18 -2.77
N SER A 78 -9.05 1.23 -2.83
CA SER A 78 -9.15 2.06 -4.02
C SER A 78 -7.85 2.81 -4.24
N ILE A 79 -7.57 3.26 -5.47
CA ILE A 79 -6.39 4.09 -5.75
C ILE A 79 -6.41 5.39 -4.92
N GLU A 80 -7.61 5.89 -4.62
CA GLU A 80 -7.82 7.05 -3.76
C GLU A 80 -7.35 6.79 -2.33
N ASP A 81 -7.59 5.60 -1.76
CA ASP A 81 -7.12 5.24 -0.41
C ASP A 81 -5.59 5.32 -0.31
N TYR A 82 -4.87 4.92 -1.37
CA TYR A 82 -3.41 5.06 -1.44
C TYR A 82 -2.98 6.52 -1.53
N VAL A 83 -3.65 7.33 -2.36
CA VAL A 83 -3.36 8.77 -2.46
C VAL A 83 -3.64 9.47 -1.15
N LYS A 84 -4.77 9.22 -0.50
CA LYS A 84 -5.14 9.79 0.81
C LYS A 84 -4.13 9.42 1.89
N THR A 85 -3.63 8.19 1.86
CA THR A 85 -2.60 7.75 2.82
C THR A 85 -1.31 8.55 2.69
N LEU A 86 -0.87 8.85 1.46
CA LEU A 86 0.32 9.67 1.21
C LEU A 86 0.06 11.17 1.42
N ALA A 87 -1.14 11.62 1.08
CA ALA A 87 -1.56 13.01 1.13
C ALA A 87 -2.10 13.44 2.49
N ALA A 88 -2.00 12.60 3.53
CA ALA A 88 -2.51 12.88 4.87
C ALA A 88 -2.03 14.22 5.45
N ARG A 89 -0.89 14.75 4.97
CA ARG A 89 -0.37 16.08 5.35
C ARG A 89 -0.78 17.21 4.43
N GLN A 90 -1.22 16.92 3.20
CA GLN A 90 -1.53 17.91 2.16
C GLN A 90 -2.76 17.52 1.32
N ALA A 91 -3.93 17.56 1.97
CA ALA A 91 -5.21 17.14 1.38
C ALA A 91 -5.61 17.96 0.15
N SER A 92 -5.18 19.22 0.04
CA SER A 92 -5.48 20.10 -1.10
C SER A 92 -4.97 19.57 -2.45
N ILE A 93 -3.92 18.76 -2.45
CA ILE A 93 -3.32 18.19 -3.67
C ILE A 93 -3.83 16.78 -3.97
N ALA A 94 -4.44 16.12 -2.97
CA ALA A 94 -5.00 14.78 -3.12
C ALA A 94 -6.06 14.73 -4.23
N GLY A 95 -6.96 15.73 -4.30
CA GLY A 95 -8.01 15.79 -5.31
C GLY A 95 -7.46 15.85 -6.74
N SER A 96 -6.46 16.69 -6.98
CA SER A 96 -5.80 16.79 -8.29
C SER A 96 -5.10 15.50 -8.71
N ALA A 97 -4.42 14.85 -7.75
CA ALA A 97 -3.75 13.57 -7.99
C ALA A 97 -4.75 12.44 -8.30
N VAL A 98 -5.88 12.38 -7.58
CA VAL A 98 -6.95 11.41 -7.85
C VAL A 98 -7.53 11.64 -9.24
N LYS A 99 -7.90 12.89 -9.58
CA LYS A 99 -8.46 13.23 -10.89
C LYS A 99 -7.53 12.85 -12.05
N LEU A 100 -6.21 13.04 -11.87
CA LEU A 100 -5.20 12.62 -12.84
C LEU A 100 -5.19 11.09 -13.02
N LEU A 101 -5.27 10.33 -11.93
CA LEU A 101 -5.30 8.87 -11.96
C LEU A 101 -6.60 8.35 -12.58
N GLU A 102 -7.73 9.00 -12.31
CA GLU A 102 -9.01 8.65 -12.90
C GLU A 102 -9.03 8.80 -14.42
N ARG A 103 -8.43 9.88 -14.93
CA ARG A 103 -8.25 10.10 -16.37
C ARG A 103 -7.34 9.04 -17.02
N ASN A 104 -6.45 8.43 -16.26
CA ASN A 104 -5.45 7.46 -16.72
C ASN A 104 -5.75 6.01 -16.27
N ARG A 105 -6.99 5.68 -15.87
CA ARG A 105 -7.39 4.36 -15.31
C ARG A 105 -6.89 3.15 -16.08
N ARG A 106 -6.85 3.22 -17.42
CA ARG A 106 -6.38 2.12 -18.29
C ARG A 106 -4.92 1.72 -18.05
N VAL A 107 -4.06 2.68 -17.69
CA VAL A 107 -2.62 2.44 -17.49
C VAL A 107 -2.32 1.88 -16.10
N LEU A 108 -3.27 1.99 -15.17
CA LEU A 108 -3.11 1.56 -13.78
C LEU A 108 -3.21 0.05 -13.59
N ALA A 109 -3.82 -0.66 -14.55
CA ALA A 109 -4.09 -2.08 -14.45
C ALA A 109 -2.80 -2.92 -14.29
N GLY A 110 -2.81 -3.86 -13.35
CA GLY A 110 -1.73 -4.85 -13.16
C GLY A 110 -0.43 -4.33 -12.51
N LYS A 111 -0.38 -3.05 -12.09
CA LYS A 111 0.83 -2.46 -11.51
C LYS A 111 0.67 -2.07 -10.03
N ASN A 112 1.80 -1.82 -9.37
CA ASN A 112 1.83 -1.42 -7.96
C ASN A 112 1.10 -0.06 -7.75
N PRO A 113 -0.02 -0.02 -7.00
CA PRO A 113 -0.80 1.20 -6.77
C PRO A 113 0.00 2.32 -6.10
N TRP A 114 0.96 1.96 -5.23
CA TRP A 114 1.82 2.93 -4.54
C TRP A 114 2.64 3.78 -5.53
N VAL A 115 3.15 3.15 -6.59
CA VAL A 115 3.97 3.86 -7.60
C VAL A 115 3.13 4.90 -8.34
N TRP A 116 1.90 4.56 -8.70
CA TRP A 116 0.99 5.46 -9.40
C TRP A 116 0.47 6.58 -8.50
N ALA A 117 0.07 6.26 -7.27
CA ALA A 117 -0.35 7.24 -6.28
C ALA A 117 0.76 8.27 -6.03
N THR A 118 1.99 7.80 -5.81
CA THR A 118 3.17 8.65 -5.64
C THR A 118 3.48 9.49 -6.89
N ALA A 119 3.43 8.89 -8.08
CA ALA A 119 3.70 9.61 -9.33
C ALA A 119 2.68 10.72 -9.60
N ALA A 120 1.40 10.45 -9.38
CA ALA A 120 0.35 11.45 -9.54
C ALA A 120 0.46 12.57 -8.50
N LEU A 121 0.78 12.23 -7.25
CA LEU A 121 1.01 13.23 -6.21
C LEU A 121 2.21 14.14 -6.56
N TRP A 122 3.29 13.54 -7.07
CA TRP A 122 4.48 14.28 -7.48
C TRP A 122 4.22 15.21 -8.69
N LEU A 123 3.41 14.77 -9.65
CA LEU A 123 2.98 15.59 -10.78
C LEU A 123 2.06 16.73 -10.36
N ALA A 124 1.11 16.46 -9.47
CA ALA A 124 0.22 17.48 -8.91
C ALA A 124 0.98 18.50 -8.04
N TRP A 125 2.13 18.11 -7.47
CA TRP A 125 3.03 18.96 -6.68
C TRP A 125 4.20 19.54 -7.49
N PHE A 126 3.97 19.98 -8.73
CA PHE A 126 4.97 20.70 -9.54
C PHE A 126 6.36 20.02 -9.67
N LYS A 127 6.44 18.69 -9.55
CA LYS A 127 7.68 17.91 -9.72
C LYS A 127 8.86 18.31 -8.79
N ARG A 128 8.60 18.82 -7.58
CA ARG A 128 9.69 19.16 -6.62
C ARG A 128 10.61 17.96 -6.32
N LEU A 129 11.93 18.15 -6.44
CA LEU A 129 12.93 17.07 -6.28
C LEU A 129 13.02 16.54 -4.84
N GLY A 130 13.01 17.43 -3.84
CA GLY A 130 13.05 17.02 -2.41
C GLY A 130 11.85 16.17 -1.99
N LEU A 131 10.70 16.41 -2.63
CA LEU A 131 9.47 15.65 -2.38
C LEU A 131 9.52 14.24 -2.97
N LEU A 132 10.18 14.06 -4.11
CA LEU A 132 10.27 12.76 -4.77
C LEU A 132 10.94 11.71 -3.86
N LYS A 133 12.00 12.11 -3.15
CA LYS A 133 12.71 11.23 -2.21
C LYS A 133 11.82 10.88 -1.01
N ALA A 134 11.18 11.88 -0.40
CA ALA A 134 10.29 11.67 0.74
C ALA A 134 9.10 10.75 0.39
N LEU A 135 8.51 10.91 -0.81
CA LEU A 135 7.42 10.05 -1.26
C LEU A 135 7.90 8.64 -1.60
N ALA A 136 9.09 8.48 -2.16
CA ALA A 136 9.69 7.18 -2.42
C ALA A 136 9.87 6.38 -1.11
N GLU A 137 10.42 7.02 -0.08
CA GLU A 137 10.59 6.44 1.25
C GLU A 137 9.24 6.10 1.91
N ALA A 138 8.27 7.02 1.86
CA ALA A 138 6.94 6.83 2.45
C ALA A 138 6.10 5.75 1.75
N SER A 139 6.39 5.45 0.48
CA SER A 139 5.68 4.42 -0.29
C SER A 139 6.44 3.10 -0.38
N GLY A 140 7.68 3.04 0.15
CA GLY A 140 8.57 1.90 -0.03
C GLY A 140 8.94 1.63 -1.49
N THR A 141 8.95 2.67 -2.35
CA THR A 141 9.21 2.55 -3.80
C THR A 141 10.48 3.27 -4.21
N THR A 142 10.91 3.10 -5.48
CA THR A 142 12.11 3.76 -6.02
C THR A 142 11.77 5.01 -6.81
N THR A 143 12.62 6.03 -6.70
CA THR A 143 12.48 7.30 -7.45
C THR A 143 12.44 7.07 -8.96
N VAL A 144 13.18 6.08 -9.47
CA VAL A 144 13.17 5.67 -10.88
C VAL A 144 11.80 5.14 -11.31
N SER A 145 11.19 4.27 -10.51
CA SER A 145 9.86 3.73 -10.79
C SER A 145 8.81 4.83 -10.84
N ILE A 146 8.90 5.79 -9.92
CA ILE A 146 7.99 6.94 -9.85
C ILE A 146 8.12 7.81 -11.10
N ARG A 147 9.35 8.15 -11.53
CA ARG A 147 9.57 8.93 -12.76
C ARG A 147 9.02 8.21 -14.00
N ASN A 148 9.27 6.91 -14.11
CA ASN A 148 8.76 6.10 -15.21
C ASN A 148 7.24 6.02 -15.23
N ALA A 149 6.59 5.96 -14.06
CA ALA A 149 5.15 6.03 -13.96
C ALA A 149 4.62 7.42 -14.30
N ALA A 150 5.26 8.49 -13.83
CA ALA A 150 4.89 9.86 -14.14
C ALA A 150 4.92 10.13 -15.66
N ASN A 151 5.93 9.63 -16.38
CA ASN A 151 6.02 9.75 -17.84
C ASN A 151 4.90 9.01 -18.60
N ARG A 152 4.23 8.05 -17.95
CA ARG A 152 3.10 7.30 -18.53
C ARG A 152 1.75 7.94 -18.20
N LEU A 153 1.69 8.84 -17.23
CA LEU A 153 0.48 9.61 -16.94
C LEU A 153 0.37 10.73 -17.96
N ARG A 154 -0.77 10.80 -18.64
CA ARG A 154 -1.12 11.96 -19.46
C ARG A 154 -1.59 13.07 -18.53
N VAL A 155 -0.82 14.15 -18.47
CA VAL A 155 -1.10 15.37 -17.69
C VAL A 155 -1.89 16.33 -18.56
#